data_AF-A0A818QD74-F1
#
_entry.id   AF-A0A818QD74-F1
#
_cell.length_a   1.000
_cell.length_b   1.000
_cell.length_c   1.000
_cell.angle_alpha   90.00
_cell.angle_beta   90.00
_cell.angle_gamma   90.00
#
_symmetry.space_group_name_H-M   'P 1'
#
loop_
_entity.id
_entity.type
_entity.pdbx_description
1 polymer ?
#
loop_
_entity_poly.entity_id
_entity_poly.type
_entity_poly.pdbx_seq_one_letter_code
_entity_poly.pdbx_strand_id
1 'polypeptide(L)' 'MSAATNLSKVNINEKASLFSAHWTPKIIGELNGQHVKLAKLLGEFGWHS' A
#
# COMPACT_ATOMS: atom_id res chain seq x y z
N MET A 1 31.09 10.40 3.84
CA MET A 1 30.60 9.05 3.49
C MET A 1 29.09 9.09 3.60
N SER A 2 28.37 9.07 2.47
CA SER A 2 26.90 9.03 2.48
C SER A 2 26.51 7.61 2.86
N ALA A 3 25.84 7.42 4.00
CA ALA A 3 25.27 6.13 4.36
C ALA A 3 24.36 5.68 3.20
N ALA A 4 24.53 4.45 2.73
CA ALA A 4 23.60 3.85 1.79
C ALA A 4 22.19 4.00 2.39
N THR A 5 21.37 4.84 1.77
CA THR A 5 19.98 5.05 2.15
C THR A 5 19.34 3.67 2.12
N ASN A 6 19.00 3.14 3.29
CA ASN A 6 18.37 1.83 3.39
C ASN A 6 16.96 2.00 2.81
N LEU A 7 16.83 1.87 1.48
CA LEU A 7 15.55 1.86 0.79
C LEU A 7 14.78 0.67 1.36
N SER A 8 13.86 0.94 2.27
CA SER A 8 12.96 -0.07 2.81
C SER A 8 12.02 -0.51 1.68
N LYS A 9 12.44 -1.55 0.96
CA LYS A 9 11.62 -2.17 -0.09
C LYS A 9 10.33 -2.65 0.53
N VAL A 10 9.20 -2.28 -0.08
CA VAL A 10 7.88 -2.78 0.32
C VAL A 10 7.55 -3.96 -0.59
N ASN A 11 7.47 -5.17 -0.01
CA ASN A 11 6.96 -6.33 -0.72
C ASN A 11 5.43 -6.35 -0.67
N ILE A 12 4.79 -6.13 -1.83
CA ILE A 12 3.33 -6.05 -1.94
C ILE A 12 2.65 -7.36 -1.51
N ASN A 13 3.21 -8.51 -1.87
CA ASN A 13 2.63 -9.82 -1.52
C ASN A 13 2.65 -10.06 -0.02
N GLU A 14 3.76 -9.72 0.64
CA GLU A 14 3.85 -9.78 2.10
C GLU A 14 2.86 -8.84 2.77
N LYS A 15 2.71 -7.60 2.28
CA LYS A 15 1.71 -6.67 2.85
C LYS A 15 0.27 -7.14 2.60
N ALA A 16 -0.01 -7.72 1.43
CA ALA A 16 -1.32 -8.23 1.07
C ALA A 16 -1.72 -9.48 1.90
N SER A 17 -0.75 -10.26 2.41
CA SER A 17 -1.05 -11.43 3.25
C SER A 17 -1.44 -11.05 4.68
N LEU A 18 -1.09 -9.85 5.15
CA LEU A 18 -1.38 -9.37 6.51
C LEU A 18 -2.85 -8.99 6.76
N PHE A 19 -3.69 -8.92 5.72
CA PHE A 19 -5.10 -8.57 5.87
C PHE A 19 -5.98 -9.30 4.87
N SER A 20 -7.22 -9.63 5.25
CA SER A 20 -8.22 -10.29 4.39
C SER A 20 -9.41 -9.40 4.05
N ALA A 21 -9.59 -8.28 4.76
CA ALA A 21 -10.72 -7.37 4.55
C ALA A 21 -10.71 -6.75 3.15
N HIS A 22 -11.87 -6.79 2.49
CA HIS A 22 -12.11 -6.10 1.22
C HIS A 22 -12.47 -4.64 1.47
N TRP A 23 -12.27 -3.79 0.46
CA TRP A 23 -12.67 -2.38 0.45
C TRP A 23 -12.12 -1.54 1.62
N THR A 24 -11.03 -1.99 2.24
CA THR A 24 -10.41 -1.34 3.41
C THR A 24 -8.94 -1.00 3.09
N PRO A 25 -8.66 0.18 2.50
CA PRO A 25 -7.29 0.57 2.13
C PRO A 25 -6.36 0.64 3.35
N LYS A 26 -5.16 0.08 3.22
CA LYS A 26 -4.08 0.12 4.22
C LYS A 26 -2.90 0.91 3.68
N ILE A 27 -2.33 1.82 4.48
CA ILE A 27 -1.12 2.55 4.11
C ILE A 27 0.07 1.58 4.16
N ILE A 28 0.83 1.49 3.08
CA ILE A 28 2.00 0.61 2.96
C ILE A 28 3.31 1.38 2.77
N GLY A 29 3.24 2.70 2.62
CA GLY A 29 4.39 3.58 2.51
C GLY A 29 3.97 5.02 2.26
N GLU A 30 4.97 5.90 2.23
CA GLU A 30 4.80 7.32 1.96
C GLU A 30 5.87 7.80 1.00
N LEU A 31 5.50 8.70 0.08
CA LEU A 31 6.42 9.31 -0.88
C LEU A 31 5.92 10.71 -1.21
N ASN A 32 6.81 11.70 -1.13
CA ASN A 32 6.49 13.09 -1.48
C ASN A 32 5.25 13.65 -0.73
N GLY A 33 5.09 13.31 0.56
CA GLY A 33 3.95 13.73 1.38
C GLY A 33 2.62 13.01 1.03
N GLN A 34 2.65 11.99 0.18
CA GLN A 34 1.48 11.20 -0.20
C GLN A 34 1.57 9.79 0.38
N HIS A 35 0.41 9.23 0.73
CA HIS A 35 0.31 7.84 1.16
C HIS A 35 0.19 6.90 -0.04
N VAL A 36 0.98 5.83 -0.05
CA VAL A 36 0.76 4.67 -0.91
C VAL A 36 -0.14 3.69 -0.16
N LYS A 37 -1.30 3.36 -0.74
CA LYS A 37 -2.30 2.48 -0.11
C LYS A 37 -2.48 1.19 -0.90
N LEU A 38 -2.75 0.10 -0.19
CA LEU A 38 -3.08 -1.21 -0.74
C LEU A 38 -4.47 -1.63 -0.27
N ALA A 39 -5.31 -2.11 -1.18
CA ALA A 39 -6.66 -2.59 -0.89
C ALA A 39 -6.96 -3.87 -1.68
N LYS A 40 -7.79 -4.75 -1.12
CA LYS A 40 -8.40 -5.87 -1.83
C LYS A 40 -9.80 -5.45 -2.27
N LEU A 41 -10.10 -5.61 -3.56
CA LEU A 41 -11.40 -5.25 -4.13
C LEU A 41 -12.22 -6.51 -4.36
N LEU A 42 -13.55 -6.42 -4.23
CA LEU A 42 -14.46 -7.54 -4.45
C LEU A 42 -15.80 -7.05 -4.97
N GLY A 43 -16.21 -7.52 -6.14
CA GLY A 43 -17.42 -7.05 -6.81
C GLY A 43 -17.19 -5.70 -7.49
N GLU A 44 -18.25 -4.92 -7.60
CA GLU A 44 -18.24 -3.67 -8.36
C GLU A 44 -17.61 -2.52 -7.56
N PHE A 45 -16.80 -1.71 -8.24
CA PHE A 45 -16.37 -0.42 -7.73
C PHE A 45 -17.25 0.67 -8.35
N GLY A 46 -17.93 1.45 -7.52
CA GLY A 46 -18.75 2.56 -7.99
C GLY A 46 -17.92 3.63 -8.70
N TRP A 47 -18.56 4.40 -9.58
CA TRP A 47 -17.94 5.60 -10.14
C TRP A 47 -17.73 6.65 -9.04
N HIS A 48 -16.56 7.28 -9.02
CA HIS A 48 -16.20 8.33 -8.06
C HIS A 48 -15.56 9.53 -8.79
N SER A 49 -15.72 10.73 -8.22
CA SER A 49 -15.13 12.00 -8.69
C SER A 49 -14.27 12.64 -7.61
#